data_AF-A0A286GZ29-F1
#
_entry.id   AF-A0A286GZ29-F1
#
_cell.length_a   1.000
_cell.length_b   1.000
_cell.length_c   1.000
_cell.angle_alpha   90.00
_cell.angle_beta   90.00
_cell.angle_gamma   90.00
#
_symmetry.space_group_name_H-M   'P 1'
#
loop_
_entity.id
_entity.type
_entity.pdbx_description
1 polymer ?
#
loop_
_entity_poly.entity_id
_entity_poly.type
_entity_poly.pdbx_seq_one_letter_code
_entity_poly.pdbx_strand_id
1 'polypeptide(L)'
;MNLTQREKDKLLVAMAAMVARKRLERGVKLNYPEAVALITDYVVEGARDGRTVADLMQAGAGVLTREQVMEGIPEMIHDIQVEATFPDGTKLVTVHHPIR
;
A
#
# COMPACT_ATOMS: atom_id res chain seq x y z
N MET A 1 19.65 -15.12 1.69
CA MET A 1 18.21 -15.44 1.76
C MET A 1 17.83 -16.19 0.49
N ASN A 2 17.02 -17.25 0.59
CA ASN A 2 16.51 -18.00 -0.58
C ASN A 2 15.07 -17.58 -0.84
N LEU A 3 14.90 -16.35 -1.37
CA LEU A 3 13.59 -15.74 -1.57
C LEU A 3 12.89 -16.32 -2.79
N THR A 4 11.63 -16.67 -2.61
CA THR A 4 10.68 -16.94 -3.69
C THR A 4 10.49 -15.70 -4.57
N GLN A 5 9.96 -15.89 -5.78
CA GLN A 5 9.68 -14.76 -6.67
C GLN A 5 8.72 -13.75 -6.02
N ARG A 6 7.67 -14.26 -5.36
CA ARG A 6 6.67 -13.45 -4.66
C ARG A 6 7.27 -12.61 -3.52
N GLU A 7 8.23 -13.15 -2.78
CA GLU A 7 8.93 -12.39 -1.75
C GLU A 7 9.81 -11.29 -2.34
N LYS A 8 10.45 -11.55 -3.50
CA LYS A 8 11.20 -10.51 -4.22
C LYS A 8 10.27 -9.41 -4.73
N ASP A 9 9.10 -9.75 -5.26
CA ASP A 9 8.12 -8.77 -5.72
C ASP A 9 7.64 -7.87 -4.56
N LYS A 10 7.41 -8.44 -3.37
CA LYS A 10 7.11 -7.65 -2.16
C LYS A 10 8.25 -6.70 -1.76
N LEU A 11 9.51 -7.12 -1.89
CA LEU A 11 10.66 -6.23 -1.65
C LEU A 11 10.73 -5.09 -2.66
N LEU A 12 10.38 -5.33 -3.93
CA LEU A 12 10.31 -4.29 -4.95
C LEU A 12 9.22 -3.26 -4.61
N VAL A 13 8.05 -3.73 -4.13
CA VAL A 13 6.98 -2.85 -3.67
C VAL A 13 7.43 -2.01 -2.46
N ALA A 14 8.05 -2.62 -1.46
CA ALA A 14 8.59 -1.90 -0.31
C ALA A 14 9.59 -0.81 -0.73
N MET A 15 10.49 -1.13 -1.67
CA MET A 15 11.43 -0.14 -2.23
C MET A 15 10.71 0.99 -2.96
N ALA A 16 9.70 0.68 -3.77
CA ALA A 16 8.89 1.69 -4.46
C ALA A 16 8.16 2.60 -3.45
N ALA A 17 7.62 2.04 -2.38
CA ALA A 17 6.97 2.79 -1.31
C ALA A 17 7.95 3.71 -0.56
N MET A 18 9.18 3.26 -0.29
CA MET A 18 10.22 4.10 0.28
C MET A 18 10.57 5.29 -0.62
N VAL A 19 10.65 5.07 -1.94
CA VAL A 19 10.87 6.14 -2.92
C VAL A 19 9.68 7.12 -2.95
N ALA A 20 8.45 6.61 -2.98
CA ALA A 20 7.23 7.40 -2.94
C ALA A 20 7.13 8.25 -1.66
N ARG A 21 7.40 7.67 -0.49
CA ARG A 21 7.40 8.37 0.80
C ARG A 21 8.39 9.54 0.81
N LYS A 22 9.62 9.33 0.33
CA LYS A 22 10.62 10.39 0.18
C LYS A 22 10.19 11.50 -0.79
N ARG A 23 9.43 11.17 -1.84
CA ARG A 23 8.86 12.17 -2.77
C ARG A 23 7.79 12.99 -2.07
N LEU A 24 6.88 12.33 -1.37
CA LEU A 24 5.80 12.95 -0.62
C LEU A 24 6.32 13.89 0.48
N GLU A 25 7.34 13.48 1.23
CA GLU A 25 8.00 14.30 2.26
C GLU A 25 8.60 15.61 1.72
N ARG A 26 8.97 15.63 0.43
CA ARG A 26 9.44 16.85 -0.25
C ARG A 26 8.31 17.68 -0.86
N GLY A 27 7.05 17.30 -0.63
CA GLY A 27 5.87 17.97 -1.17
C GLY A 27 5.52 17.62 -2.61
N VAL A 28 6.10 16.55 -3.17
CA VAL A 28 5.73 16.07 -4.51
C VAL A 28 4.44 15.29 -4.43
N LYS A 29 3.42 15.70 -5.21
CA LYS A 29 2.19 14.93 -5.38
C LYS A 29 2.47 13.60 -6.04
N LEU A 30 1.98 12.52 -5.46
CA LEU A 30 2.24 11.17 -5.93
C LEU A 30 1.42 10.83 -7.18
N ASN A 31 2.03 10.07 -8.09
CA ASN A 31 1.36 9.47 -9.24
C ASN A 31 0.74 8.10 -8.88
N TYR A 32 0.12 7.44 -9.87
CA TYR A 32 -0.56 6.16 -9.70
C TYR A 32 0.32 5.07 -9.04
N PRO A 33 1.47 4.66 -9.60
CA PRO A 33 2.25 3.56 -9.02
C PRO A 33 2.85 3.91 -7.65
N GLU A 34 3.15 5.18 -7.40
CA GLU A 34 3.63 5.62 -6.08
C GLU A 34 2.55 5.50 -5.01
N ALA A 35 1.31 5.93 -5.32
CA ALA A 35 0.19 5.80 -4.42
C ALA A 35 -0.12 4.32 -4.12
N VAL A 36 -0.18 3.48 -5.15
CA VAL A 36 -0.41 2.03 -4.99
C VAL A 36 0.70 1.39 -4.15
N ALA A 37 1.97 1.71 -4.41
CA ALA A 37 3.09 1.15 -3.65
C ALA A 37 3.01 1.53 -2.17
N LEU A 38 2.75 2.81 -1.85
CA LEU A 38 2.73 3.30 -0.47
C LEU A 38 1.57 2.71 0.34
N ILE A 39 0.39 2.54 -0.27
CA ILE A 39 -0.76 1.91 0.39
C ILE A 39 -0.55 0.40 0.53
N THR A 40 0.06 -0.24 -0.48
CA THR A 40 0.39 -1.67 -0.41
C THR A 40 1.38 -1.96 0.70
N ASP A 41 2.45 -1.16 0.81
CA ASP A 41 3.46 -1.23 1.86
C ASP A 41 2.83 -1.09 3.25
N TYR A 42 1.93 -0.13 3.43
CA TYR A 42 1.18 0.03 4.68
C TYR A 42 0.39 -1.22 5.08
N VAL A 43 -0.26 -1.88 4.13
CA VAL A 43 -1.01 -3.12 4.39
C VAL A 43 -0.07 -4.28 4.74
N VAL A 44 1.06 -4.42 4.04
CA VAL A 44 2.04 -5.47 4.30
C VAL A 44 2.65 -5.31 5.70
N GLU A 45 3.07 -4.11 6.07
CA GLU A 45 3.65 -3.83 7.38
C GLU A 45 2.60 -3.96 8.49
N GLY A 46 1.37 -3.50 8.26
CA GLY A 46 0.28 -3.68 9.22
C GLY A 46 -0.07 -5.15 9.48
N ALA A 47 -0.01 -6.00 8.45
CA ALA A 47 -0.16 -7.44 8.63
C ALA A 47 1.01 -8.04 9.44
N ARG A 48 2.24 -7.54 9.20
CA ARG A 48 3.43 -7.93 9.96
C ARG A 48 3.34 -7.56 11.43
N ASP A 49 2.70 -6.43 11.74
CA ASP A 49 2.41 -5.93 13.09
C ASP A 49 1.28 -6.70 13.79
N GLY A 50 0.62 -7.63 13.08
CA GLY A 50 -0.45 -8.46 13.64
C GLY A 50 -1.83 -7.78 13.67
N ARG A 51 -2.02 -6.70 12.89
CA ARG A 51 -3.33 -6.09 12.69
C ARG A 51 -4.26 -7.06 11.97
N THR A 52 -5.58 -6.86 12.11
CA THR A 52 -6.56 -7.74 11.45
C THR A 52 -6.77 -7.33 9.98
N VAL A 53 -7.22 -8.27 9.15
CA VAL A 53 -7.62 -7.98 7.76
C VAL A 53 -8.65 -6.84 7.71
N ALA A 54 -9.70 -6.91 8.53
CA ALA A 54 -10.78 -5.92 8.56
C ALA A 54 -10.28 -4.51 8.92
N ASP A 55 -9.35 -4.42 9.89
CA ASP A 55 -8.71 -3.17 10.27
C ASP A 55 -7.89 -2.59 9.10
N LEU A 56 -7.09 -3.41 8.41
CA LEU A 56 -6.29 -2.95 7.27
C LEU A 56 -7.11 -2.59 6.04
N MET A 57 -8.26 -3.24 5.81
CA MET A 57 -9.21 -2.84 4.76
C MET A 57 -9.72 -1.41 4.96
N GLN A 58 -9.97 -1.01 6.20
CA GLN A 58 -10.43 0.34 6.53
C GLN A 58 -9.28 1.33 6.60
N ALA A 59 -8.22 0.99 7.32
CA ALA A 59 -7.11 1.90 7.58
C ALA A 59 -6.26 2.17 6.33
N GLY A 60 -6.23 1.24 5.37
CA GLY A 60 -5.59 1.46 4.07
C GLY A 60 -6.20 2.64 3.30
N ALA A 61 -7.49 2.94 3.52
CA ALA A 61 -8.20 4.05 2.86
C ALA A 61 -8.00 5.41 3.52
N GLY A 62 -7.11 5.51 4.52
CA GLY A 62 -6.71 6.76 5.17
C GLY A 62 -5.23 7.06 5.05
N VAL A 63 -4.48 6.28 4.26
CA VAL A 63 -3.02 6.40 4.13
C VAL A 63 -2.63 7.61 3.30
N LEU A 64 -3.41 7.92 2.25
CA LEU A 64 -3.21 9.07 1.39
C LEU A 64 -4.50 9.87 1.25
N THR A 65 -4.35 11.18 1.21
CA THR A 65 -5.41 12.16 0.94
C THR A 65 -5.36 12.61 -0.52
N ARG A 66 -6.46 13.17 -1.04
CA ARG A 66 -6.53 13.73 -2.39
C ARG A 66 -5.46 14.79 -2.66
N GLU A 67 -5.08 15.57 -1.65
CA GLU A 67 -4.09 16.64 -1.76
C GLU A 67 -2.67 16.10 -1.98
N GLN A 68 -2.41 14.87 -1.57
CA GLN A 68 -1.10 14.22 -1.64
C GLN A 68 -0.85 13.51 -2.97
N VAL A 69 -1.84 13.45 -3.86
CA VAL A 69 -1.75 12.79 -5.16
C VAL A 69 -2.05 13.74 -6.31
N MET A 70 -1.62 13.36 -7.51
CA MET A 70 -1.94 14.07 -8.74
C MET A 70 -3.44 14.01 -9.04
N GLU A 71 -3.94 14.95 -9.85
CA GLU A 71 -5.33 14.99 -10.29
C GLU A 71 -5.73 13.68 -11.01
N GLY A 72 -6.94 13.19 -10.74
CA GLY A 72 -7.48 11.96 -11.34
C GLY A 72 -7.00 10.65 -10.70
N ILE A 73 -5.92 10.67 -9.90
CA ILE A 73 -5.41 9.47 -9.23
C ILE A 73 -6.43 8.82 -8.27
N PRO A 74 -7.17 9.58 -7.42
CA PRO A 74 -8.19 8.99 -6.55
C PRO A 74 -9.29 8.24 -7.33
N GLU A 75 -9.67 8.76 -8.50
CA GLU A 75 -10.68 8.17 -9.35
C GLU A 75 -10.18 6.93 -10.10
N MET A 76 -8.87 6.86 -10.40
CA MET A 76 -8.26 5.71 -11.09
C MET A 76 -8.07 4.49 -10.18
N ILE A 77 -7.94 4.69 -8.87
CA ILE A 77 -7.67 3.62 -7.91
C ILE A 77 -8.97 3.26 -7.19
N HIS A 78 -9.74 2.32 -7.74
CA HIS A 78 -10.98 1.84 -7.11
C HIS A 78 -10.70 0.87 -5.96
N ASP A 79 -9.74 -0.01 -6.16
CA ASP A 79 -9.33 -0.98 -5.16
C ASP A 79 -7.83 -1.30 -5.28
N ILE A 80 -7.23 -1.63 -4.15
CA ILE A 80 -5.89 -2.21 -4.07
C ILE A 80 -6.03 -3.55 -3.36
N GLN A 81 -5.55 -4.60 -4.03
CA GLN A 81 -5.56 -5.96 -3.52
C GLN A 81 -4.14 -6.38 -3.16
N VAL A 82 -3.95 -6.80 -1.90
CA VAL A 82 -2.63 -7.13 -1.36
C VAL A 82 -2.72 -8.46 -0.62
N GLU A 83 -1.89 -9.42 -1.01
CA GLU A 83 -1.74 -10.62 -0.21
C GLU A 83 -0.61 -10.46 0.81
N ALA A 84 -0.97 -10.32 2.08
CA ALA A 84 -0.04 -10.13 3.18
C ALA A 84 0.00 -11.36 4.11
N THR A 85 1.12 -11.54 4.81
CA THR A 85 1.32 -12.67 5.74
C THR A 85 1.03 -12.20 7.16
N PHE A 86 -0.09 -12.67 7.71
CA PHE A 86 -0.54 -12.40 9.07
C PHE A 86 0.00 -13.48 10.03
N PRO A 87 -0.11 -13.27 11.37
CA PRO A 87 0.26 -14.29 12.35
C PRO A 87 -0.44 -15.65 12.14
N ASP A 88 -1.63 -15.64 11.55
CA ASP A 88 -2.43 -16.83 11.27
C ASP A 88 -2.43 -17.26 9.78
N GLY A 89 -1.51 -16.72 8.98
CA GLY A 89 -1.28 -17.15 7.61
C GLY A 89 -1.47 -16.04 6.57
N THR A 90 -1.27 -16.41 5.30
CA THR A 90 -1.41 -15.47 4.18
C THR A 90 -2.87 -15.21 3.85
N LYS A 91 -3.26 -13.94 3.76
CA LYS A 91 -4.63 -13.51 3.44
C LYS A 91 -4.61 -12.38 2.42
N LEU A 92 -5.68 -12.30 1.63
CA LEU A 92 -5.94 -11.18 0.71
C LEU A 92 -6.62 -10.04 1.48
N VAL A 93 -6.09 -8.84 1.36
CA VAL A 93 -6.70 -7.60 1.85
C VAL A 93 -7.09 -6.77 0.64
N THR A 94 -8.35 -6.36 0.58
CA THR A 94 -8.86 -5.45 -0.45
C THR A 94 -9.19 -4.11 0.20
N VAL A 95 -8.47 -3.07 -0.18
CA VAL A 95 -8.74 -1.69 0.26
C VAL A 95 -9.58 -1.02 -0.82
N HIS A 96 -10.84 -0.71 -0.51
CA HIS A 96 -11.75 -0.03 -1.43
C HIS A 96 -11.67 1.48 -1.30
N HIS A 97 -11.66 2.19 -2.44
CA HIS A 97 -11.52 3.64 -2.53
C HIS A 97 -10.43 4.17 -1.58
N PRO A 98 -9.17 3.76 -1.80
CA PRO A 98 -8.10 3.92 -0.84
C PRO A 98 -7.64 5.39 -0.69
N ILE A 99 -8.12 6.29 -1.54
CA ILE A 99 -7.84 7.73 -1.49
C ILE A 99 -9.19 8.45 -1.52
N ARG A 100 -9.52 9.15 -0.43
CA ARG A 100 -10.81 9.83 -0.24
C ARG A 100 -10.68 11.33 -0.29
#